data_AF-A0A844NUS0-F1
#
_entry.id   AF-A0A844NUS0-F1
#
_cell.length_a   1.000
_cell.length_b   1.000
_cell.length_c   1.000
_cell.angle_alpha   90.00
_cell.angle_beta   90.00
_cell.angle_gamma   90.00
#
_symmetry.space_group_name_H-M   'P 1'
#
loop_
_entity.id
_entity.type
_entity.pdbx_description
1 polymer ?
#
loop_
_entity_poly.entity_id
_entity_poly.type
_entity_poly.pdbx_seq_one_letter_code
_entity_poly.pdbx_strand_id
1 'polypeptide(L)'
;QKIRVGHERHDTVEANSYSEFKAEEHHTVHGERKVELKADDHLTVGDSQHVKLGRAYLARAGREIHLKAGQKMVIEADSELTVKAGGSFIRLDASGIAISGPLARINAGGAPGSGSGIAIKMPLTPGAADADVAGRPLQPANAGLHASDPKQNGEYRFDIRLQDIPGDEGFPLIHTPWRIVQGKEHNLVLEGESDEKGRLVLDDTQQRQLSNACERAPGDVWLVYPGQRIGIRPHREREGWDATRHALGALDFHDTLGGQRAPTPLEHQRGKLDSCCEGDLYSHLLAKD
;
A
#
# COMPACT_ATOMS: atom_id res chain seq x y z
N GLN A 1 -3.01 -20.43 8.90
CA GLN A 1 -3.55 -19.59 7.81
C GLN A 1 -2.73 -19.86 6.54
N LYS A 2 -3.33 -19.75 5.35
CA LYS A 2 -2.62 -19.86 4.06
C LYS A 2 -2.88 -18.58 3.27
N ILE A 3 -1.83 -17.97 2.76
CA ILE A 3 -1.91 -16.80 1.89
C ILE A 3 -1.44 -17.24 0.51
N ARG A 4 -2.22 -16.93 -0.53
CA ARG A 4 -1.83 -17.11 -1.92
C ARG A 4 -1.91 -15.75 -2.60
N VAL A 5 -0.79 -15.31 -3.16
CA VAL A 5 -0.71 -14.13 -4.01
C VAL A 5 -0.62 -14.61 -5.45
N GLY A 6 -1.49 -14.11 -6.33
CA GLY A 6 -1.57 -14.57 -7.72
C GLY A 6 -0.47 -14.01 -8.63
N HIS A 7 0.04 -12.83 -8.28
CA HIS A 7 1.09 -12.12 -9.01
C HIS A 7 2.13 -11.60 -8.02
N GLU A 8 2.09 -10.30 -7.70
CA GLU A 8 3.11 -9.63 -6.92
C GLU A 8 2.64 -9.31 -5.51
N ARG A 9 3.57 -9.32 -4.57
CA ARG A 9 3.40 -8.77 -3.23
C ARG A 9 4.47 -7.69 -3.04
N HIS A 10 4.01 -6.49 -2.73
CA HIS A 10 4.86 -5.36 -2.37
C HIS A 10 4.64 -5.09 -0.88
N ASP A 11 5.70 -5.19 -0.08
CA ASP A 11 5.68 -4.85 1.33
C ASP A 11 6.62 -3.65 1.53
N THR A 12 6.07 -2.52 1.98
CA THR A 12 6.85 -1.37 2.46
C THR A 12 6.64 -1.27 3.95
N VAL A 13 7.72 -1.34 4.71
CA VAL A 13 7.72 -1.15 6.17
C VAL A 13 8.63 0.04 6.44
N GLU A 14 8.05 1.16 6.89
CA GLU A 14 8.79 2.42 7.10
C GLU A 14 9.70 2.38 8.33
N ALA A 15 9.40 1.48 9.26
CA ALA A 15 10.15 1.28 10.49
C ALA A 15 10.72 -0.15 10.55
N ASN A 16 10.59 -0.79 11.71
CA ASN A 16 11.18 -2.10 11.96
C ASN A 16 10.24 -3.23 11.52
N SER A 17 10.80 -4.27 10.91
CA SER A 17 10.12 -5.55 10.70
C SER A 17 10.77 -6.62 11.57
N TYR A 18 9.96 -7.33 12.35
CA TYR A 18 10.40 -8.41 13.22
C TYR A 18 9.68 -9.69 12.83
N SER A 19 10.41 -10.80 12.72
CA SER A 19 9.86 -12.12 12.46
C SER A 19 10.53 -13.14 13.36
N GLU A 20 9.72 -13.90 14.08
CA GLU A 20 10.20 -15.02 14.90
C GLU A 20 9.42 -16.27 14.52
N PHE A 21 10.15 -17.26 14.00
CA PHE A 21 9.62 -18.58 13.70
C PHE A 21 10.07 -19.53 14.80
N LYS A 22 9.11 -20.07 15.57
CA LYS A 22 9.40 -20.98 16.71
C LYS A 22 9.81 -22.39 16.27
N ALA A 23 9.77 -22.67 14.98
CA ALA A 23 10.11 -23.94 14.37
C ALA A 23 10.87 -23.68 13.07
N GLU A 24 10.58 -24.42 12.01
CA GLU A 24 11.30 -24.34 10.74
C GLU A 24 10.78 -23.21 9.85
N GLU A 25 11.71 -22.57 9.14
CA GLU A 25 11.41 -21.72 7.99
C GLU A 25 11.91 -22.42 6.72
N HIS A 26 11.02 -22.61 5.74
CA HIS A 26 11.37 -23.13 4.43
C HIS A 26 11.19 -22.00 3.42
N HIS A 27 12.30 -21.55 2.84
CA HIS A 27 12.30 -20.45 1.88
C HIS A 27 12.86 -20.91 0.54
N THR A 28 12.03 -20.92 -0.49
CA THR A 28 12.43 -21.26 -1.87
C THR A 28 12.16 -20.08 -2.79
N VAL A 29 13.20 -19.62 -3.48
CA VAL A 29 13.11 -18.59 -4.51
C VAL A 29 13.57 -19.23 -5.81
N HIS A 30 12.69 -19.25 -6.81
CA HIS A 30 13.01 -19.82 -8.12
C HIS A 30 13.84 -18.86 -8.99
N GLY A 31 13.64 -17.56 -8.81
CA GLY A 31 14.40 -16.51 -9.48
C GLY A 31 15.57 -16.02 -8.64
N GLU A 32 15.96 -14.77 -8.89
CA GLU A 32 17.04 -14.13 -8.16
C GLU A 32 16.57 -13.65 -6.77
N ARG A 33 17.38 -13.87 -5.74
CA ARG A 33 17.26 -13.18 -4.45
C ARG A 33 18.29 -12.05 -4.40
N LYS A 34 17.82 -10.81 -4.45
CA LYS A 34 18.64 -9.59 -4.32
C LYS A 34 18.39 -8.97 -2.94
N VAL A 35 19.45 -8.67 -2.22
CA VAL A 35 19.38 -8.06 -0.89
C VAL A 35 20.42 -6.96 -0.82
N GLU A 36 20.00 -5.76 -0.42
CA GLU A 36 20.89 -4.65 -0.11
C GLU A 36 20.64 -4.25 1.35
N LEU A 37 21.70 -4.24 2.15
CA LEU A 37 21.69 -3.66 3.48
C LEU A 37 22.57 -2.41 3.45
N LYS A 38 22.01 -1.27 3.90
CA LYS A 38 22.74 0.00 3.99
C LYS A 38 23.51 0.15 5.31
N ALA A 39 23.47 -0.89 6.15
CA ALA A 39 24.09 -0.96 7.47
C ALA A 39 24.71 -2.35 7.69
N ASP A 40 24.98 -2.72 8.93
CA ASP A 40 25.60 -4.00 9.30
C ASP A 40 24.67 -5.20 9.07
N ASP A 41 25.22 -6.30 8.56
CA ASP A 41 24.55 -7.62 8.51
C ASP A 41 25.11 -8.54 9.61
N HIS A 42 24.21 -9.26 10.28
CA HIS A 42 24.54 -10.12 11.40
C HIS A 42 23.86 -11.49 11.22
N LEU A 43 24.66 -12.56 11.21
CA LEU A 43 24.17 -13.94 11.13
C LEU A 43 24.77 -14.78 12.26
N THR A 44 23.90 -15.39 13.05
CA THR A 44 24.27 -16.43 14.03
C THR A 44 23.60 -17.73 13.64
N VAL A 45 24.40 -18.78 13.49
CA VAL A 45 23.91 -20.15 13.31
C VAL A 45 24.36 -20.94 14.54
N GLY A 46 23.40 -21.55 15.26
CA GLY A 46 23.68 -22.25 16.52
C GLY A 46 24.43 -23.57 16.35
N ASP A 47 24.41 -24.12 15.13
CA ASP A 47 25.10 -25.37 14.78
C ASP A 47 25.78 -25.20 13.40
N SER A 48 25.29 -25.87 12.36
CA SER A 48 25.97 -25.98 11.07
C SER A 48 25.35 -25.10 9.98
N GLN A 49 26.19 -24.42 9.19
CA GLN A 49 25.79 -23.71 7.98
C GLN A 49 26.31 -24.47 6.74
N HIS A 50 25.40 -24.85 5.84
CA HIS A 50 25.74 -25.48 4.57
C HIS A 50 25.50 -24.49 3.43
N VAL A 51 26.56 -24.17 2.67
CA VAL A 51 26.49 -23.26 1.52
C VAL A 51 26.96 -24.00 0.27
N LYS A 52 26.08 -24.17 -0.71
CA LYS A 52 26.40 -24.75 -2.03
C LYS A 52 26.06 -23.75 -3.12
N LEU A 53 27.02 -23.53 -4.01
CA LEU A 53 26.92 -22.56 -5.10
C LEU A 53 27.18 -23.28 -6.42
N GLY A 54 26.43 -22.93 -7.47
CA GLY A 54 26.58 -23.56 -8.78
C GLY A 54 27.75 -23.05 -9.61
N ARG A 55 28.24 -21.83 -9.33
CA ARG A 55 29.25 -21.17 -10.18
C ARG A 55 30.39 -20.51 -9.43
N ALA A 56 30.11 -19.59 -8.51
CA ALA A 56 31.16 -18.84 -7.82
C ALA A 56 30.71 -18.33 -6.45
N TYR A 57 31.67 -18.21 -5.53
CA TYR A 57 31.56 -17.42 -4.32
C TYR A 57 32.45 -16.19 -4.48
N LEU A 58 31.86 -15.01 -4.54
CA LEU A 58 32.56 -13.74 -4.75
C LEU A 58 32.32 -12.84 -3.54
N ALA A 59 33.39 -12.50 -2.82
CA ALA A 59 33.33 -11.64 -1.65
C ALA A 59 34.37 -10.53 -1.76
N ARG A 60 33.97 -9.30 -1.45
CA ARG A 60 34.85 -8.13 -1.37
C ARG A 60 34.53 -7.37 -0.10
N ALA A 61 35.55 -7.09 0.70
CA ALA A 61 35.45 -6.18 1.84
C ALA A 61 36.29 -4.93 1.57
N GLY A 62 35.86 -3.78 2.10
CA GLY A 62 36.61 -2.53 2.00
C GLY A 62 37.87 -2.49 2.86
N ARG A 63 37.90 -3.24 3.97
CA ARG A 63 39.02 -3.27 4.92
C ARG A 63 39.56 -4.66 5.19
N GLU A 64 38.70 -5.61 5.57
CA GLU A 64 39.15 -6.90 6.09
C GLU A 64 38.16 -8.01 5.77
N ILE A 65 38.67 -9.20 5.44
CA ILE A 65 37.97 -10.48 5.53
C ILE A 65 38.71 -11.31 6.58
N HIS A 66 38.05 -11.66 7.68
CA HIS A 66 38.64 -12.44 8.77
C HIS A 66 37.95 -13.81 8.86
N LEU A 67 38.69 -14.86 8.54
CA LEU A 67 38.25 -16.25 8.67
C LEU A 67 38.98 -16.88 9.86
N LYS A 68 38.23 -17.28 10.90
CA LYS A 68 38.78 -17.95 12.08
C LYS A 68 38.04 -19.26 12.31
N ALA A 69 38.79 -20.35 12.41
CA ALA A 69 38.30 -21.65 12.84
C ALA A 69 38.93 -22.02 14.18
N GLY A 70 38.18 -22.75 15.03
CA GLY A 70 38.68 -23.17 16.34
C GLY A 70 39.79 -24.23 16.24
N GLN A 71 39.48 -25.36 15.61
CA GLN A 71 40.39 -26.52 15.53
C GLN A 71 41.01 -26.71 14.14
N LYS A 72 40.21 -26.59 13.07
CA LYS A 72 40.64 -26.93 11.71
C LYS A 72 40.02 -25.99 10.69
N MET A 73 40.83 -25.58 9.72
CA MET A 73 40.39 -24.94 8.48
C MET A 73 40.94 -25.75 7.30
N VAL A 74 40.10 -25.99 6.30
CA VAL A 74 40.45 -26.67 5.06
C VAL A 74 39.97 -25.80 3.90
N ILE A 75 40.86 -25.50 2.97
CA ILE A 75 40.56 -24.80 1.73
C ILE A 75 41.06 -25.70 0.60
N GLU A 76 40.13 -26.28 -0.14
CA GLU A 76 40.40 -27.21 -1.21
C GLU A 76 40.04 -26.59 -2.56
N ALA A 77 40.88 -26.82 -3.55
CA ALA A 77 40.64 -26.46 -4.93
C ALA A 77 41.16 -27.60 -5.81
N ASP A 78 40.37 -28.00 -6.81
CA ASP A 78 40.72 -29.15 -7.65
C ASP A 78 41.87 -28.84 -8.60
N SER A 79 41.85 -27.67 -9.23
CA SER A 79 42.81 -27.30 -10.28
C SER A 79 43.90 -26.34 -9.81
N GLU A 80 43.53 -25.30 -9.06
CA GLU A 80 44.47 -24.27 -8.63
C GLU A 80 43.98 -23.59 -7.33
N LEU A 81 44.90 -23.41 -6.38
CA LEU A 81 44.73 -22.50 -5.25
C LEU A 81 45.78 -21.38 -5.33
N THR A 82 45.33 -20.13 -5.30
CA THR A 82 46.21 -18.96 -5.39
C THR A 82 45.94 -17.98 -4.25
N VAL A 83 47.00 -17.58 -3.54
CA VAL A 83 46.98 -16.53 -2.50
C VAL A 83 47.92 -15.42 -2.92
N LYS A 84 47.45 -14.16 -2.97
CA LYS A 84 48.22 -13.01 -3.45
C LYS A 84 48.18 -11.86 -2.45
N ALA A 85 49.31 -11.19 -2.22
CA ALA A 85 49.41 -9.99 -1.39
C ALA A 85 50.65 -9.16 -1.75
N GLY A 86 50.51 -7.83 -1.90
CA GLY A 86 51.65 -6.92 -2.03
C GLY A 86 52.65 -7.28 -3.14
N GLY A 87 52.17 -7.78 -4.28
CA GLY A 87 53.03 -8.25 -5.39
C GLY A 87 53.66 -9.63 -5.19
N SER A 88 53.43 -10.28 -4.04
CA SER A 88 53.84 -11.67 -3.75
C SER A 88 52.68 -12.65 -3.93
N PHE A 89 52.98 -13.91 -4.17
CA PHE A 89 51.97 -14.97 -4.26
C PHE A 89 52.47 -16.34 -3.84
N ILE A 90 51.50 -17.19 -3.46
CA ILE A 90 51.63 -18.64 -3.34
C ILE A 90 50.60 -19.25 -4.28
N ARG A 91 51.01 -20.16 -5.15
CA ARG A 91 50.13 -20.88 -6.06
C ARG A 91 50.37 -22.39 -5.96
N LEU A 92 49.30 -23.15 -5.84
CA LEU A 92 49.29 -24.60 -5.86
C LEU A 92 48.52 -25.04 -7.11
N ASP A 93 49.15 -25.83 -7.96
CA ASP A 93 48.56 -26.36 -9.18
C ASP A 93 49.20 -27.73 -9.51
N ALA A 94 48.87 -28.31 -10.68
CA ALA A 94 49.42 -29.59 -11.12
C ALA A 94 50.95 -29.62 -11.29
N SER A 95 51.62 -28.47 -11.39
CA SER A 95 53.09 -28.34 -11.45
C SER A 95 53.76 -28.30 -10.07
N GLY A 96 52.97 -28.21 -8.98
CA GLY A 96 53.45 -28.18 -7.61
C GLY A 96 53.12 -26.86 -6.90
N ILE A 97 54.03 -26.41 -6.02
CA ILE A 97 53.88 -25.19 -5.23
C ILE A 97 54.85 -24.13 -5.74
N ALA A 98 54.33 -23.02 -6.26
CA ALA A 98 55.10 -21.85 -6.65
C ALA A 98 54.98 -20.75 -5.58
N ILE A 99 56.12 -20.20 -5.15
CA ILE A 99 56.20 -19.08 -4.21
C ILE A 99 57.03 -17.97 -4.86
N SER A 100 56.49 -16.76 -4.94
CA SER A 100 57.16 -15.62 -5.58
C SER A 100 56.96 -14.34 -4.78
N GLY A 101 58.03 -13.57 -4.61
CA GLY A 101 58.06 -12.28 -3.92
C GLY A 101 59.51 -11.80 -3.68
N PRO A 102 59.73 -10.58 -3.18
CA PRO A 102 61.08 -10.04 -2.94
C PRO A 102 61.92 -10.87 -1.95
N LEU A 103 61.27 -11.45 -0.93
CA LEU A 103 61.91 -12.32 0.06
C LEU A 103 60.89 -13.32 0.60
N ALA A 104 61.23 -14.61 0.57
CA ALA A 104 60.48 -15.67 1.24
C ALA A 104 61.25 -16.18 2.46
N ARG A 105 60.69 -16.02 3.66
CA ARG A 105 61.26 -16.54 4.91
C ARG A 105 60.60 -17.87 5.26
N ILE A 106 61.39 -18.96 5.25
CA ILE A 106 60.94 -20.31 5.62
C ILE A 106 61.66 -20.70 6.90
N ASN A 107 60.91 -21.00 7.97
CA ASN A 107 61.46 -21.33 9.29
C ASN A 107 62.41 -20.27 9.88
N ALA A 108 62.25 -18.99 9.48
CA ALA A 108 63.17 -17.90 9.82
C ALA A 108 62.55 -16.82 10.74
N GLY A 109 61.59 -17.21 11.58
CA GLY A 109 60.89 -16.31 12.52
C GLY A 109 59.85 -15.37 11.87
N GLY A 110 59.17 -14.58 12.71
CA GLY A 110 58.09 -13.65 12.33
C GLY A 110 56.97 -13.60 13.38
N ALA A 111 56.09 -12.60 13.28
CA ALA A 111 54.85 -12.53 14.05
C ALA A 111 53.65 -12.52 13.09
N PRO A 112 52.57 -13.28 13.36
CA PRO A 112 51.39 -13.27 12.52
C PRO A 112 50.66 -11.92 12.61
N GLY A 113 49.89 -11.59 11.56
CA GLY A 113 48.92 -10.50 11.63
C GLY A 113 47.81 -10.82 12.64
N SER A 114 47.13 -9.79 13.12
CA SER A 114 45.92 -9.91 13.93
C SER A 114 44.70 -9.44 13.13
N GLY A 115 43.57 -10.09 13.32
CA GLY A 115 42.30 -9.67 12.73
C GLY A 115 41.31 -9.17 13.78
N SER A 116 40.31 -8.40 13.36
CA SER A 116 39.38 -7.68 14.25
C SER A 116 38.45 -8.55 15.10
N GLY A 117 38.38 -9.86 14.84
CA GLY A 117 37.45 -10.80 15.48
C GLY A 117 36.00 -10.66 14.98
N ILE A 118 35.08 -11.29 15.72
CA ILE A 118 33.65 -11.31 15.41
C ILE A 118 32.89 -10.45 16.43
N ALA A 119 32.00 -9.57 15.94
CA ALA A 119 31.19 -8.67 16.75
C ALA A 119 29.70 -8.75 16.34
N ILE A 120 29.13 -9.95 16.37
CA ILE A 120 27.72 -10.17 16.02
C ILE A 120 26.79 -9.55 17.09
N LYS A 121 25.72 -8.91 16.62
CA LYS A 121 24.57 -8.50 17.45
C LYS A 121 23.41 -9.49 17.23
N MET A 122 22.75 -9.90 18.31
CA MET A 122 21.59 -10.80 18.23
C MET A 122 20.34 -10.05 17.71
N PRO A 123 19.44 -10.73 17.00
CA PRO A 123 18.13 -10.16 16.65
C PRO A 123 17.32 -9.78 17.89
N LEU A 124 16.52 -8.73 17.78
CA LEU A 124 15.55 -8.37 18.81
C LEU A 124 14.35 -9.33 18.70
N THR A 125 13.82 -9.76 19.84
CA THR A 125 12.57 -10.52 19.89
C THR A 125 11.44 -9.60 19.41
N PRO A 126 10.56 -10.05 18.50
CA PRO A 126 9.34 -9.30 18.21
C PRO A 126 8.61 -9.00 19.52
N GLY A 127 8.17 -7.75 19.70
CA GLY A 127 7.29 -7.40 20.81
C GLY A 127 6.01 -8.23 20.75
N ALA A 128 5.25 -8.25 21.85
CA ALA A 128 3.88 -8.74 21.78
C ALA A 128 3.18 -8.01 20.64
N ALA A 129 2.60 -8.75 19.69
CA ALA A 129 1.70 -8.13 18.73
C ALA A 129 0.66 -7.36 19.53
N ASP A 130 0.38 -6.11 19.15
CA ASP A 130 -0.75 -5.41 19.76
C ASP A 130 -1.96 -6.34 19.66
N ALA A 131 -2.63 -6.55 20.78
CA ALA A 131 -3.95 -7.14 20.77
C ALA A 131 -4.84 -6.12 20.06
N ASP A 132 -4.89 -6.20 18.74
CA ASP A 132 -5.86 -5.43 17.99
C ASP A 132 -7.24 -5.86 18.50
N VAL A 133 -8.00 -4.88 18.95
CA VAL A 133 -9.38 -5.12 19.34
C VAL A 133 -10.09 -5.39 18.03
N ALA A 134 -10.43 -6.67 17.79
CA ALA A 134 -11.29 -7.04 16.68
C ALA A 134 -12.41 -6.00 16.57
N GLY A 135 -12.54 -5.38 15.39
CA GLY A 135 -13.59 -4.40 15.13
C GLY A 135 -14.90 -4.95 15.68
N ARG A 136 -15.66 -4.11 16.41
CA ARG A 136 -16.84 -4.57 17.14
C ARG A 136 -17.68 -5.43 16.20
N PRO A 137 -18.08 -6.66 16.60
CA PRO A 137 -19.01 -7.44 15.81
C PRO A 137 -20.20 -6.53 15.51
N LEU A 138 -20.63 -6.50 14.24
CA LEU A 138 -21.81 -5.74 13.84
C LEU A 138 -22.91 -6.08 14.83
N GLN A 139 -23.43 -5.07 15.54
CA GLN A 139 -24.58 -5.29 16.39
C GLN A 139 -25.66 -5.91 15.51
N PRO A 140 -26.32 -7.01 15.95
CA PRO A 140 -27.52 -7.45 15.26
C PRO A 140 -28.41 -6.23 15.12
N ALA A 141 -28.83 -5.95 13.89
CA ALA A 141 -29.69 -4.81 13.62
C ALA A 141 -30.90 -4.92 14.53
N ASN A 142 -30.97 -4.07 15.55
CA ASN A 142 -32.20 -3.93 16.30
C ASN A 142 -33.23 -3.49 15.26
N ALA A 143 -34.27 -4.31 15.06
CA ALA A 143 -35.52 -3.89 14.46
C ALA A 143 -36.24 -2.91 15.42
N GLY A 144 -35.51 -1.90 15.90
CA GLY A 144 -36.03 -0.72 16.54
C GLY A 144 -36.29 0.26 15.41
N LEU A 145 -37.55 0.33 15.01
CA LEU A 145 -38.11 1.45 14.27
C LEU A 145 -37.58 2.75 14.89
N HIS A 146 -36.57 3.36 14.28
CA HIS A 146 -36.42 4.79 14.38
C HIS A 146 -37.71 5.34 13.79
N ALA A 147 -38.58 5.88 14.65
CA ALA A 147 -39.72 6.64 14.23
C ALA A 147 -39.22 7.67 13.23
N SER A 148 -39.62 7.49 11.97
CA SER A 148 -39.34 8.43 10.89
C SER A 148 -39.74 9.82 11.36
N ASP A 149 -38.85 10.79 11.20
CA ASP A 149 -39.18 12.21 11.28
C ASP A 149 -40.51 12.46 10.55
N PRO A 150 -41.38 13.35 11.07
CA PRO A 150 -42.72 13.54 10.52
C PRO A 150 -42.63 13.87 9.03
N LYS A 151 -43.27 13.03 8.20
CA LYS A 151 -43.45 13.26 6.76
C LYS A 151 -44.10 14.63 6.55
N GLN A 152 -43.30 15.58 6.08
CA GLN A 152 -43.79 16.81 5.49
C GLN A 152 -43.60 16.70 3.97
N ASN A 153 -44.72 16.46 3.27
CA ASN A 153 -44.80 16.39 1.80
C ASN A 153 -44.08 17.59 1.18
N GLY A 154 -43.04 17.31 0.38
CA GLY A 154 -42.32 18.31 -0.38
C GLY A 154 -42.25 17.84 -1.82
N GLU A 155 -43.05 18.44 -2.71
CA GLU A 155 -43.00 18.15 -4.14
C GLU A 155 -41.60 18.51 -4.67
N TYR A 156 -40.83 17.51 -5.09
CA TYR A 156 -39.51 17.68 -5.66
C TYR A 156 -39.63 18.01 -7.15
N ARG A 157 -38.81 18.94 -7.63
CA ARG A 157 -38.67 19.25 -9.05
C ARG A 157 -37.27 18.83 -9.52
N PHE A 158 -37.22 18.02 -10.56
CA PHE A 158 -35.99 17.42 -11.07
C PHE A 158 -35.57 18.11 -12.36
N ASP A 159 -34.35 18.65 -12.35
CA ASP A 159 -33.65 19.12 -13.55
C ASP A 159 -32.41 18.26 -13.74
N ILE A 160 -32.46 17.35 -14.73
CA ILE A 160 -31.42 16.33 -14.94
C ILE A 160 -30.84 16.50 -16.33
N ARG A 161 -29.51 16.62 -16.40
CA ARG A 161 -28.73 16.71 -17.64
C ARG A 161 -27.71 15.57 -17.70
N LEU A 162 -27.72 14.82 -18.80
CA LEU A 162 -26.76 13.77 -19.11
C LEU A 162 -25.60 14.36 -19.91
N GLN A 163 -24.39 14.08 -19.42
CA GLN A 163 -23.13 14.51 -20.01
C GLN A 163 -22.06 13.45 -19.73
N ASP A 164 -21.02 13.42 -20.56
CA ASP A 164 -19.92 12.45 -20.47
C ASP A 164 -18.98 12.70 -19.26
N ILE A 165 -18.76 13.97 -18.91
CA ILE A 165 -17.91 14.41 -17.80
C ILE A 165 -18.72 15.39 -16.94
N PRO A 166 -18.71 15.28 -15.59
CA PRO A 166 -19.36 16.25 -14.70
C PRO A 166 -18.77 17.68 -14.81
N GLY A 167 -19.61 18.71 -14.76
CA GLY A 167 -19.22 20.13 -14.86
C GLY A 167 -19.58 20.79 -16.20
N ASP A 168 -19.33 22.08 -16.34
CA ASP A 168 -19.78 22.87 -17.51
C ASP A 168 -19.04 22.53 -18.82
N GLU A 169 -17.91 21.83 -18.71
CA GLU A 169 -17.04 21.43 -19.83
C GLU A 169 -17.44 20.08 -20.47
N GLY A 170 -18.49 19.42 -19.97
CA GLY A 170 -18.95 18.12 -20.47
C GLY A 170 -19.75 18.22 -21.79
N PHE A 171 -19.56 17.23 -22.68
CA PHE A 171 -20.39 17.08 -23.87
C PHE A 171 -21.75 16.47 -23.52
N PRO A 172 -22.87 17.06 -23.99
CA PRO A 172 -24.19 16.54 -23.70
C PRO A 172 -24.43 15.19 -24.38
N LEU A 173 -24.99 14.24 -23.64
CA LEU A 173 -25.42 12.96 -24.20
C LEU A 173 -26.81 13.15 -24.82
N ILE A 174 -26.85 13.51 -26.10
CA ILE A 174 -28.07 13.79 -26.86
C ILE A 174 -28.77 12.49 -27.30
N HIS A 175 -30.10 12.51 -27.46
CA HIS A 175 -30.92 11.37 -27.93
C HIS A 175 -30.60 10.05 -27.23
N THR A 176 -30.19 10.12 -25.97
CA THR A 176 -29.72 8.99 -25.21
C THR A 176 -30.91 8.39 -24.47
N PRO A 177 -31.21 7.10 -24.68
CA PRO A 177 -32.32 6.46 -23.98
C PRO A 177 -31.97 6.34 -22.49
N TRP A 178 -32.89 6.78 -21.65
CA TRP A 178 -32.76 6.74 -20.21
C TRP A 178 -33.99 6.07 -19.58
N ARG A 179 -33.78 5.43 -18.44
CA ARG A 179 -34.82 4.82 -17.63
C ARG A 179 -34.58 5.15 -16.17
N ILE A 180 -35.63 5.49 -15.45
CA ILE A 180 -35.62 5.59 -13.99
C ILE A 180 -36.27 4.34 -13.44
N VAL A 181 -35.58 3.64 -12.55
CA VAL A 181 -36.02 2.37 -11.96
C VAL A 181 -35.99 2.46 -10.43
N GLN A 182 -36.86 1.69 -9.79
CA GLN A 182 -36.90 1.56 -8.33
C GLN A 182 -36.46 0.14 -7.92
N GLY A 183 -35.50 0.02 -7.00
CA GLY A 183 -35.04 -1.27 -6.49
C GLY A 183 -33.95 -1.96 -7.30
N LYS A 184 -33.66 -3.22 -6.92
CA LYS A 184 -32.67 -4.09 -7.58
C LYS A 184 -33.20 -4.73 -8.86
N GLU A 185 -34.51 -4.94 -8.93
CA GLU A 185 -35.22 -5.42 -10.11
C GLU A 185 -35.67 -4.23 -10.97
N HIS A 186 -35.74 -4.39 -12.29
CA HIS A 186 -35.97 -3.31 -13.25
C HIS A 186 -37.41 -2.74 -13.21
N ASN A 187 -37.94 -2.41 -12.04
CA ASN A 187 -39.26 -1.81 -11.88
C ASN A 187 -39.20 -0.39 -12.45
N LEU A 188 -39.69 -0.27 -13.69
CA LEU A 188 -39.68 0.95 -14.46
C LEU A 188 -40.58 2.00 -13.82
N VAL A 189 -40.00 3.15 -13.51
CA VAL A 189 -40.72 4.34 -13.02
C VAL A 189 -40.99 5.28 -14.18
N LEU A 190 -39.97 5.61 -14.98
CA LEU A 190 -40.06 6.49 -16.15
C LEU A 190 -39.05 6.06 -17.20
N GLU A 191 -39.31 6.36 -18.47
CA GLU A 191 -38.34 6.25 -19.56
C GLU A 191 -38.53 7.35 -20.59
N GLY A 192 -37.49 7.60 -21.36
CA GLY A 192 -37.50 8.55 -22.46
C GLY A 192 -36.14 8.67 -23.12
N GLU A 193 -35.99 9.70 -23.94
CA GLU A 193 -34.74 10.08 -24.57
C GLU A 193 -34.37 11.50 -24.16
N SER A 194 -33.07 11.80 -24.08
CA SER A 194 -32.58 13.14 -23.77
C SER A 194 -32.69 14.09 -24.99
N ASP A 195 -32.88 15.39 -24.73
CA ASP A 195 -32.94 16.42 -25.77
C ASP A 195 -31.57 16.73 -26.41
N GLU A 196 -31.54 17.66 -27.38
CA GLU A 196 -30.30 18.14 -28.04
C GLU A 196 -29.28 18.78 -27.08
N LYS A 197 -29.65 19.00 -25.81
CA LYS A 197 -28.79 19.53 -24.75
C LYS A 197 -28.48 18.49 -23.67
N GLY A 198 -28.87 17.23 -23.89
CA GLY A 198 -28.69 16.11 -22.97
C GLY A 198 -29.66 16.11 -21.80
N ARG A 199 -30.72 16.94 -21.80
CA ARG A 199 -31.65 17.06 -20.67
C ARG A 199 -32.80 16.07 -20.76
N LEU A 200 -33.25 15.62 -19.60
CA LEU A 200 -34.47 14.84 -19.45
C LEU A 200 -35.64 15.81 -19.40
N VAL A 201 -36.38 15.93 -20.50
CA VAL A 201 -37.58 16.76 -20.56
C VAL A 201 -38.73 15.98 -19.94
N LEU A 202 -38.99 16.23 -18.65
CA LEU A 202 -40.08 15.61 -17.90
C LEU A 202 -41.29 16.55 -17.85
N ASP A 203 -42.46 16.04 -18.21
CA ASP A 203 -43.73 16.77 -18.02
C ASP A 203 -44.16 16.80 -16.54
N ASP A 204 -45.18 17.61 -16.22
CA ASP A 204 -45.65 17.78 -14.84
C ASP A 204 -46.15 16.48 -14.19
N THR A 205 -46.66 15.54 -15.00
CA THR A 205 -47.11 14.23 -14.52
C THR A 205 -45.91 13.36 -14.16
N GLN A 206 -44.88 13.36 -15.02
CA GLN A 206 -43.63 12.63 -14.83
C GLN A 206 -42.82 13.19 -13.65
N GLN A 207 -42.76 14.52 -13.50
CA GLN A 207 -42.13 15.19 -12.35
C GLN A 207 -42.76 14.72 -11.03
N ARG A 208 -44.09 14.70 -10.94
CA ARG A 208 -44.82 14.19 -9.77
C ARG A 208 -44.59 12.71 -9.53
N GLN A 209 -44.58 11.90 -10.59
CA GLN A 209 -44.34 10.46 -10.49
C GLN A 209 -42.94 10.16 -9.94
N LEU A 210 -41.92 10.89 -10.38
CA LEU A 210 -40.56 10.78 -9.87
C LEU A 210 -40.45 11.28 -8.42
N SER A 211 -41.09 12.40 -8.10
CA SER A 211 -41.14 12.93 -6.73
C SER A 211 -41.74 11.89 -5.77
N ASN A 212 -42.88 11.31 -6.13
CA ASN A 212 -43.54 10.26 -5.35
C ASN A 212 -42.68 9.00 -5.22
N ALA A 213 -41.94 8.61 -6.27
CA ALA A 213 -41.06 7.45 -6.21
C ALA A 213 -39.91 7.66 -5.21
N CYS A 214 -39.31 8.85 -5.20
CA CYS A 214 -38.25 9.23 -4.27
C CYS A 214 -38.77 9.36 -2.82
N GLU A 215 -40.01 9.84 -2.61
CA GLU A 215 -40.63 9.88 -1.28
C GLU A 215 -41.02 8.49 -0.76
N ARG A 216 -41.50 7.59 -1.65
CA ARG A 216 -41.92 6.24 -1.28
C ARG A 216 -40.74 5.33 -0.92
N ALA A 217 -39.61 5.46 -1.61
CA ALA A 217 -38.40 4.67 -1.35
C ALA A 217 -37.13 5.54 -1.44
N PRO A 218 -36.83 6.32 -0.37
CA PRO A 218 -35.66 7.18 -0.35
C PRO A 218 -34.37 6.35 -0.48
N GLY A 219 -33.52 6.74 -1.44
CA GLY A 219 -32.26 6.06 -1.71
C GLY A 219 -32.34 4.81 -2.60
N ASP A 220 -33.54 4.45 -3.09
CA ASP A 220 -33.77 3.27 -3.92
C ASP A 220 -34.29 3.58 -5.33
N VAL A 221 -34.16 4.84 -5.77
CA VAL A 221 -34.49 5.30 -7.13
C VAL A 221 -33.19 5.53 -7.91
N TRP A 222 -33.12 4.99 -9.12
CA TRP A 222 -31.91 4.96 -9.94
C TRP A 222 -32.20 5.44 -11.36
N LEU A 223 -31.36 6.34 -11.87
CA LEU A 223 -31.28 6.70 -13.28
C LEU A 223 -30.32 5.75 -13.99
N VAL A 224 -30.78 5.15 -15.10
CA VAL A 224 -30.03 4.18 -15.89
C VAL A 224 -30.01 4.64 -17.34
N TYR A 225 -28.82 4.73 -17.91
CA TYR A 225 -28.58 5.02 -19.33
C TYR A 225 -27.33 4.21 -19.77
N PRO A 226 -27.00 4.12 -21.07
CA PRO A 226 -25.95 3.22 -21.54
C PRO A 226 -24.63 3.33 -20.75
N GLY A 227 -24.24 2.24 -20.09
CA GLY A 227 -23.00 2.15 -19.31
C GLY A 227 -23.03 2.78 -17.91
N GLN A 228 -24.14 3.37 -17.47
CA GLN A 228 -24.21 4.14 -16.22
C GLN A 228 -25.48 3.82 -15.41
N ARG A 229 -25.34 3.76 -14.07
CA ARG A 229 -26.45 3.64 -13.10
C ARG A 229 -26.18 4.56 -11.92
N ILE A 230 -26.96 5.64 -11.81
CA ILE A 230 -26.75 6.72 -10.84
C ILE A 230 -27.94 6.79 -9.90
N GLY A 231 -27.69 6.86 -8.59
CA GLY A 231 -28.77 6.99 -7.60
C GLY A 231 -29.34 8.41 -7.58
N ILE A 232 -30.66 8.55 -7.72
CA ILE A 232 -31.36 9.84 -7.55
C ILE A 232 -31.67 9.99 -6.06
N ARG A 233 -31.05 10.99 -5.42
CA ARG A 233 -31.26 11.29 -4.00
C ARG A 233 -31.59 12.77 -3.84
N PRO A 234 -32.87 13.14 -3.70
CA PRO A 234 -33.22 14.52 -3.44
C PRO A 234 -32.68 14.91 -2.06
N HIS A 235 -31.93 16.02 -2.01
CA HIS A 235 -31.51 16.63 -0.77
C HIS A 235 -32.36 17.89 -0.56
N ARG A 236 -32.96 18.03 0.61
CA ARG A 236 -33.63 19.27 1.00
C ARG A 236 -32.66 20.07 1.84
N GLU A 237 -32.18 21.18 1.31
CA GLU A 237 -31.40 22.15 2.07
C GLU A 237 -32.24 22.64 3.25
N ARG A 238 -31.68 22.58 4.46
CA ARG A 238 -32.33 23.08 5.68
C ARG A 238 -32.24 24.60 5.72
N GLU A 239 -33.22 25.25 6.33
CA GLU A 239 -33.14 26.69 6.63
C GLU A 239 -31.85 26.98 7.44
N GLY A 240 -31.01 27.89 6.92
CA GLY A 240 -29.69 28.19 7.47
C GLY A 240 -28.50 27.45 6.83
N TRP A 241 -28.70 26.79 5.68
CA TRP A 241 -27.63 26.20 4.90
C TRP A 241 -26.68 27.27 4.33
N ASP A 242 -25.38 27.12 4.61
CA ASP A 242 -24.31 27.99 4.13
C ASP A 242 -23.32 27.16 3.29
N ALA A 243 -23.42 27.33 1.97
CA ALA A 243 -22.60 26.66 0.97
C ALA A 243 -21.10 26.91 1.18
N THR A 244 -20.75 28.15 1.58
CA THR A 244 -19.36 28.59 1.71
C THR A 244 -18.66 27.86 2.87
N ARG A 245 -19.37 27.67 3.99
CA ARG A 245 -18.83 26.98 5.16
C ARG A 245 -18.49 25.51 4.90
N HIS A 246 -19.31 24.82 4.11
CA HIS A 246 -19.11 23.40 3.81
C HIS A 246 -18.09 23.20 2.69
N ALA A 247 -18.03 24.11 1.71
CA ALA A 247 -16.97 24.11 0.71
C ALA A 247 -15.59 24.36 1.32
N LEU A 248 -15.48 25.28 2.29
CA LEU A 248 -14.24 25.54 3.03
C LEU A 248 -13.80 24.34 3.89
N GLY A 249 -14.76 23.64 4.51
CA GLY A 249 -14.49 22.40 5.25
C GLY A 249 -14.13 21.20 4.35
N ALA A 250 -14.44 21.24 3.05
CA ALA A 250 -14.03 20.22 2.08
C ALA A 250 -12.64 20.49 1.46
N LEU A 251 -12.10 21.70 1.65
CA LEU A 251 -10.78 22.14 1.18
C LEU A 251 -9.74 22.18 2.33
N ASP A 252 -10.06 21.60 3.48
CA ASP A 252 -9.20 21.55 4.68
C ASP A 252 -8.74 22.92 5.23
N PHE A 253 -9.47 24.01 4.92
CA PHE A 253 -9.24 25.31 5.56
C PHE A 253 -9.86 25.35 6.95
N HIS A 254 -9.27 24.66 7.92
CA HIS A 254 -9.77 24.66 9.29
C HIS A 254 -9.12 25.71 10.22
N ASP A 255 -8.18 26.53 9.74
CA ASP A 255 -7.29 27.27 10.64
C ASP A 255 -7.18 28.79 10.42
N THR A 256 -8.27 29.48 10.06
CA THR A 256 -8.26 30.96 10.03
C THR A 256 -9.48 31.68 10.60
N LEU A 257 -10.33 31.03 11.41
CA LEU A 257 -11.31 31.75 12.22
C LEU A 257 -11.38 31.18 13.63
N GLY A 258 -10.70 31.84 14.57
CA GLY A 258 -10.78 31.54 15.99
C GLY A 258 -12.20 31.70 16.53
N GLY A 259 -12.70 30.67 17.21
CA GLY A 259 -13.99 30.72 17.90
C GLY A 259 -14.58 29.34 18.18
N GLN A 260 -14.30 28.83 19.38
CA GLN A 260 -14.80 27.60 20.02
C GLN A 260 -16.13 26.98 19.50
N ARG A 261 -16.07 25.73 19.04
CA ARG A 261 -17.05 24.69 19.36
C ARG A 261 -16.46 23.29 19.13
N ALA A 262 -16.76 22.34 20.03
CA ALA A 262 -16.24 20.96 19.95
C ALA A 262 -16.79 20.21 18.73
N PRO A 263 -15.98 19.35 18.08
CA PRO A 263 -16.36 18.63 16.87
C PRO A 263 -17.47 17.61 17.12
N THR A 264 -18.37 17.49 16.15
CA THR A 264 -19.38 16.44 16.04
C THR A 264 -18.71 15.08 15.73
N PRO A 265 -19.37 13.94 16.03
CA PRO A 265 -18.78 12.61 15.87
C PRO A 265 -18.33 12.27 14.43
N LEU A 266 -18.91 12.92 13.41
CA LEU A 266 -18.51 12.76 12.00
C LEU A 266 -17.21 13.52 11.68
N GLU A 267 -16.93 14.63 12.35
CA GLU A 267 -15.69 15.43 12.18
C GLU A 267 -14.48 14.70 12.80
N HIS A 268 -14.68 13.96 13.90
CA HIS A 268 -13.62 13.12 14.49
C HIS A 268 -13.26 11.89 13.63
N GLN A 269 -14.19 11.40 12.80
CA GLN A 269 -13.93 10.28 11.90
C GLN A 269 -13.24 10.68 10.59
N ARG A 270 -13.39 11.94 10.12
CA ARG A 270 -12.65 12.43 8.93
C ARG A 270 -11.23 12.90 9.26
N GLY A 271 -10.99 13.57 10.39
CA GLY A 271 -9.63 13.99 10.79
C GLY A 271 -8.63 12.85 11.04
N LYS A 272 -9.10 11.62 11.24
CA LYS A 272 -8.24 10.42 11.33
C LYS A 272 -7.94 9.77 9.99
N LEU A 273 -8.66 10.11 8.91
CA LEU A 273 -8.39 9.63 7.56
C LEU A 273 -7.32 10.49 6.86
N ASP A 274 -7.24 11.79 7.18
CA ASP A 274 -6.30 12.72 6.54
C ASP A 274 -4.94 12.85 7.27
N SER A 275 -4.80 12.30 8.47
CA SER A 275 -3.50 12.16 9.17
C SER A 275 -2.70 10.91 8.74
N CYS A 276 -3.19 10.15 7.76
CA CYS A 276 -2.48 9.00 7.15
C CYS A 276 -1.87 9.31 5.77
N CYS A 277 -1.75 10.59 5.41
CA CYS A 277 -1.12 11.02 4.16
C CYS A 277 0.06 11.97 4.42
N GLU A 278 1.10 11.51 5.11
CA GLU A 278 2.44 12.13 4.99
C GLU A 278 3.33 11.22 4.14
N GLY A 279 3.25 11.45 2.84
CA GLY A 279 4.18 10.96 1.84
C GLY A 279 4.27 12.02 0.75
N ASP A 280 5.13 13.00 1.00
CA ASP A 280 5.56 14.04 0.09
C ASP A 280 5.76 13.50 -1.34
N LEU A 281 4.82 13.81 -2.22
CA LEU A 281 4.78 13.32 -3.59
C LEU A 281 5.43 14.28 -4.59
N TYR A 282 6.06 15.38 -4.15
CA TYR A 282 6.67 16.34 -5.07
C TYR A 282 7.88 17.10 -4.47
N SER A 283 9.01 16.42 -4.31
CA SER A 283 10.29 17.12 -4.10
C SER A 283 11.53 16.43 -4.69
N HIS A 284 11.40 15.69 -5.81
CA HIS A 284 12.56 15.34 -6.64
C HIS A 284 12.27 15.39 -8.14
N LEU A 285 12.20 16.61 -8.68
CA LEU A 285 12.39 16.89 -10.10
C LEU A 285 13.26 18.13 -10.26
N LEU A 286 14.57 17.97 -10.08
CA LEU A 286 15.57 18.78 -10.81
C LEU A 286 16.84 17.95 -10.96
N ALA A 287 17.13 17.57 -12.21
CA ALA A 287 18.49 17.25 -12.65
C ALA A 287 18.75 17.93 -13.99
N LYS A 288 19.94 18.54 -14.08
CA LYS A 288 20.63 19.18 -15.21
C LYS A 288 20.12 20.59 -15.56
N ASP A 289 20.98 21.61 -15.62
CA ASP A 289 22.39 21.62 -16.06
C ASP A 289 23.45 21.87 -14.98
#